data_AF-A0A5E4QN12-F1
#
_entry.id   AF-A0A5E4QN12-F1
#
_cell.length_a   1.000
_cell.length_b   1.000
_cell.length_c   1.000
_cell.angle_alpha   90.00
_cell.angle_beta   90.00
_cell.angle_gamma   90.00
#
_symmetry.space_group_name_H-M   'P 1'
#
loop_
_entity.id
_entity.type
_entity.pdbx_description
1 polymer ?
#
loop_
_entity_poly.entity_id
_entity_poly.type
_entity_poly.pdbx_seq_one_letter_code
_entity_poly.pdbx_strand_id
1 'polypeptide(L)'
;MRIAFVFALLLSISLASELPLAEECDPDICKLPQCLCSSTAIPGNLAASRIPQFVLLTFNGAVTSTNTLTYRRLLSGRRNSNQCPIGTTFFVSHEYTDYQLLNELYNNGFEIALHSITNTNQSYFANADYETLMLEFNDQKKLISHFASIPVDQLKGIRMPFLQLAGNTSFEMMKDASILYDNSWPTINFKSPPLPDSYDENGWFRFLVKNFENHYLSNRAPFPIHLQEGYFRERPGFEAAFIRFLNMINSMSDVFMENFYMSICNTCPATYPWLGNPFGL
;
A
#
# COMPACT_ATOMS: atom_id res chain seq x y z
N MET A 1 -23.14 2.91 -69.41
CA MET A 1 -23.14 3.68 -68.15
C MET A 1 -23.14 2.71 -66.98
N ARG A 2 -21.99 2.50 -66.33
CA ARG A 2 -21.89 1.77 -65.05
C ARG A 2 -21.43 2.78 -64.01
N ILE A 3 -22.31 3.09 -63.05
CA ILE A 3 -22.04 4.03 -61.95
C ILE A 3 -21.46 3.20 -60.81
N ALA A 4 -20.18 3.45 -60.47
CA ALA A 4 -19.53 2.86 -59.31
C ALA A 4 -19.78 3.76 -58.09
N PHE A 5 -20.46 3.24 -57.08
CA PHE A 5 -20.58 3.87 -55.77
C PHE A 5 -19.35 3.52 -54.94
N VAL A 6 -18.51 4.51 -54.66
CA VAL A 6 -17.41 4.39 -53.69
C VAL A 6 -17.96 4.76 -52.32
N PHE A 7 -18.12 3.77 -51.44
CA PHE A 7 -18.37 4.00 -50.02
C PHE A 7 -17.05 4.42 -49.36
N ALA A 8 -16.96 5.69 -48.97
CA ALA A 8 -15.86 6.17 -48.13
C ALA A 8 -16.13 5.74 -46.68
N LEU A 9 -15.35 4.78 -46.19
CA LEU A 9 -15.32 4.41 -44.78
C LEU A 9 -14.60 5.53 -44.01
N LEU A 10 -15.35 6.35 -43.27
CA LEU A 10 -14.77 7.31 -42.33
C LEU A 10 -14.30 6.52 -41.10
N LEU A 11 -13.01 6.14 -41.05
CA LEU A 11 -12.37 5.76 -39.81
C LEU A 11 -12.25 7.01 -38.93
N SER A 12 -13.11 7.10 -37.92
CA SER A 12 -12.90 8.02 -36.80
C SER A 12 -11.73 7.50 -35.96
N ILE A 13 -10.53 7.99 -36.25
CA ILE A 13 -9.36 7.79 -35.40
C ILE A 13 -9.61 8.62 -34.14
N SER A 14 -9.97 7.96 -33.03
CA SER A 14 -9.96 8.60 -31.71
C SER A 14 -8.50 8.80 -31.30
N LEU A 15 -7.95 9.97 -31.57
CA LEU A 15 -6.71 10.40 -30.91
C LEU A 15 -7.02 10.49 -29.42
N ALA A 16 -6.47 9.57 -28.63
CA ALA A 16 -6.43 9.72 -27.18
C ALA A 16 -5.72 11.05 -26.87
N SER A 17 -6.43 12.01 -26.30
CA SER A 17 -5.84 13.31 -25.98
C SER A 17 -4.82 13.12 -24.86
N GLU A 18 -3.60 13.62 -25.06
CA GLU A 18 -2.61 13.71 -23.98
C GLU A 18 -3.23 14.42 -22.77
N LEU A 19 -3.04 13.85 -21.58
CA LEU A 19 -3.48 14.47 -20.34
C LEU A 19 -2.79 15.83 -20.17
N PRO A 20 -3.53 16.88 -19.73
CA PRO A 20 -2.91 18.14 -19.41
C PRO A 20 -1.87 17.95 -18.29
N LEU A 21 -0.76 18.68 -18.37
CA LEU A 21 0.23 18.69 -17.31
C LEU A 21 -0.41 19.18 -16.01
N ALA A 22 -0.13 18.50 -14.90
CA ALA A 22 -0.63 18.92 -13.59
C ALA A 22 -0.07 20.31 -13.23
N GLU A 23 -0.96 21.22 -12.85
CA GLU A 23 -0.60 22.53 -12.30
C GLU A 23 0.00 22.38 -10.89
N GLU A 24 0.65 23.44 -10.39
CA GLU A 24 1.05 23.48 -8.98
C GLU A 24 -0.18 23.34 -8.08
N CYS A 25 -0.02 22.63 -6.96
CA CYS A 25 -1.16 22.34 -6.10
C CYS A 25 -1.69 23.62 -5.43
N ASP A 26 -2.94 23.96 -5.73
CA ASP A 26 -3.67 25.04 -5.06
C ASP A 26 -4.38 24.49 -3.81
N PRO A 27 -3.95 24.87 -2.58
CA PRO A 27 -4.57 24.40 -1.35
C PRO A 27 -6.00 24.93 -1.14
N ASP A 28 -6.43 25.98 -1.85
CA ASP A 28 -7.80 26.49 -1.77
C ASP A 28 -8.78 25.65 -2.58
N ILE A 29 -8.28 24.94 -3.60
CA ILE A 29 -9.04 24.01 -4.45
C ILE A 29 -8.91 22.57 -3.91
N CYS A 30 -7.70 22.13 -3.58
CA CYS A 30 -7.41 20.77 -3.15
C CYS A 30 -7.71 20.58 -1.66
N LYS A 31 -8.96 20.23 -1.34
CA LYS A 31 -9.45 20.07 0.04
C LYS A 31 -9.82 18.62 0.39
N LEU A 32 -9.61 18.28 1.66
CA LEU A 32 -10.03 17.01 2.24
C LEU A 32 -11.57 16.87 2.20
N PRO A 33 -12.11 15.63 2.13
CA PRO A 33 -11.39 14.34 2.10
C PRO A 33 -10.95 13.89 0.69
N GLN A 34 -11.31 14.59 -0.38
CA GLN A 34 -11.08 14.13 -1.75
C GLN A 34 -9.69 14.47 -2.28
N CYS A 35 -9.05 15.51 -1.75
CA CYS A 35 -7.75 15.97 -2.24
C CYS A 35 -6.86 16.44 -1.08
N LEU A 36 -5.56 16.15 -1.19
CA LEU A 36 -4.53 16.68 -0.33
C LEU A 36 -3.27 16.92 -1.15
N CYS A 37 -2.71 18.13 -1.09
CA CYS A 37 -1.45 18.45 -1.74
C CYS A 37 -0.29 17.64 -1.15
N SER A 38 0.66 17.22 -2.00
CA SER A 38 1.91 16.62 -1.53
C SER A 38 2.71 17.61 -0.68
N SER A 39 2.86 17.32 0.60
CA SER A 39 3.54 18.19 1.56
C SER A 39 4.09 17.38 2.73
N THR A 40 5.02 17.96 3.48
CA THR A 40 5.44 17.46 4.79
C THR A 40 4.56 17.98 5.93
N ALA A 41 3.65 18.91 5.65
CA ALA A 41 2.72 19.46 6.63
C ALA A 41 1.71 18.39 7.09
N ILE A 42 1.36 18.46 8.38
CA ILE A 42 0.34 17.58 8.97
C ILE A 42 -1.04 17.94 8.41
N PRO A 43 -1.82 16.98 7.89
CA PRO A 43 -3.17 17.24 7.40
C PRO A 43 -4.05 17.92 8.46
N GLY A 44 -4.81 18.94 8.06
CA GLY A 44 -5.69 19.68 8.97
C GLY A 44 -4.98 20.62 9.95
N ASN A 45 -3.67 20.88 9.75
CA ASN A 45 -2.85 21.78 10.59
C ASN A 45 -2.87 21.43 12.09
N LEU A 46 -2.91 20.13 12.37
CA LEU A 46 -2.87 19.60 13.74
C LEU A 46 -1.43 19.61 14.29
N ALA A 47 -1.29 19.78 15.60
CA ALA A 47 0.00 19.66 16.26
C ALA A 47 0.47 18.19 16.27
N ALA A 48 1.75 17.94 16.01
CA ALA A 48 2.32 16.59 15.97
C ALA A 48 2.05 15.76 17.24
N SER A 49 2.06 16.38 18.42
CA SER A 49 1.74 15.71 19.69
C SER A 49 0.30 15.18 19.79
N ARG A 50 -0.58 15.61 18.87
CA ARG A 50 -1.97 15.16 18.75
C ARG A 50 -2.16 14.17 17.60
N ILE A 51 -1.10 13.76 16.93
CA ILE A 51 -1.18 12.81 15.82
C ILE A 51 -0.70 11.44 16.32
N PRO A 52 -1.55 10.41 16.24
CA PRO A 52 -1.09 9.05 16.50
C PRO A 52 -0.07 8.67 15.44
N GLN A 53 0.98 7.97 15.86
CA GLN A 53 1.94 7.44 14.89
C GLN A 53 1.37 6.17 14.27
N PHE A 54 1.06 6.23 12.98
CA PHE A 54 0.72 5.04 12.23
C PHE A 54 1.97 4.28 11.81
N VAL A 55 1.93 2.96 11.94
CA VAL A 55 2.96 2.04 11.43
C VAL A 55 2.30 1.16 10.37
N LEU A 56 2.79 1.23 9.14
CA LEU A 56 2.21 0.53 8.01
C LEU A 56 3.10 -0.65 7.62
N LEU A 57 2.83 -1.81 8.21
CA LEU A 57 3.52 -3.05 7.89
C LEU A 57 2.94 -3.66 6.61
N THR A 58 3.82 -4.03 5.68
CA THR A 58 3.41 -4.65 4.42
C THR A 58 4.27 -5.83 4.02
N PHE A 59 3.66 -6.83 3.39
CA PHE A 59 4.36 -7.96 2.78
C PHE A 59 4.12 -8.01 1.28
N ASN A 60 5.19 -8.21 0.50
CA ASN A 60 5.12 -8.39 -0.95
C ASN A 60 5.28 -9.87 -1.35
N GLY A 61 4.61 -10.24 -2.44
CA GLY A 61 4.80 -11.49 -3.16
C GLY A 61 3.69 -12.51 -2.91
N ALA A 62 3.92 -13.75 -3.34
CA ALA A 62 2.93 -14.80 -3.28
C ALA A 62 2.61 -15.22 -1.83
N VAL A 63 1.34 -15.53 -1.54
CA VAL A 63 0.93 -16.13 -0.25
C VAL A 63 0.98 -17.64 -0.38
N THR A 64 1.76 -18.31 0.45
CA THR A 64 2.02 -19.76 0.36
C THR A 64 1.89 -20.41 1.72
N SER A 65 1.78 -21.74 1.74
CA SER A 65 1.75 -22.51 2.99
C SER A 65 3.01 -22.30 3.85
N THR A 66 4.16 -22.01 3.24
CA THR A 66 5.43 -21.77 3.93
C THR A 66 5.44 -20.41 4.64
N ASN A 67 5.20 -19.31 3.91
CA ASN A 67 5.31 -17.97 4.48
C ASN A 67 4.15 -17.61 5.42
N THR A 68 2.99 -18.26 5.27
CA THR A 68 1.85 -18.06 6.17
C THR A 68 2.17 -18.48 7.62
N LEU A 69 3.11 -19.42 7.82
CA LEU A 69 3.60 -19.76 9.17
C LEU A 69 4.31 -18.58 9.83
N THR A 70 5.06 -17.80 9.06
CA THR A 70 5.73 -16.58 9.53
C THR A 70 4.70 -15.49 9.82
N TYR A 71 3.72 -15.29 8.92
CA TYR A 71 2.65 -14.31 9.15
C TYR A 71 1.85 -14.60 10.42
N ARG A 72 1.43 -15.84 10.63
CA ARG A 72 0.70 -16.23 11.86
C ARG A 72 1.54 -16.01 13.11
N ARG A 73 2.83 -16.35 13.09
CA ARG A 73 3.74 -16.14 14.22
C ARG A 73 3.95 -14.66 14.54
N LEU A 74 4.08 -13.83 13.51
CA LEU A 74 4.35 -12.41 13.65
C LEU A 74 3.10 -11.60 14.00
N LEU A 75 1.92 -11.96 13.48
CA LEU A 75 0.75 -11.09 13.51
C LEU A 75 -0.38 -11.59 14.41
N SER A 76 -0.55 -12.91 14.56
CA SER A 76 -1.71 -13.46 15.27
C SER A 76 -1.74 -13.04 16.74
N GLY A 77 -2.91 -12.59 17.20
CA GLY A 77 -3.15 -12.20 18.59
C GLY A 77 -2.56 -10.85 19.00
N ARG A 78 -1.84 -10.15 18.11
CA ARG A 78 -1.37 -8.79 18.37
C ARG A 78 -2.50 -7.79 18.30
N ARG A 79 -2.47 -6.84 19.22
CA ARG A 79 -3.45 -5.76 19.33
C ARG A 79 -2.74 -4.42 19.50
N ASN A 80 -3.34 -3.37 18.94
CA ASN A 80 -2.99 -2.00 19.27
C ASN A 80 -3.44 -1.69 20.72
N SER A 81 -2.98 -0.55 21.26
CA SER A 81 -3.31 -0.11 22.62
C SER A 81 -4.82 0.01 22.89
N ASN A 82 -5.61 0.32 21.84
CA ASN A 82 -7.07 0.38 21.85
C ASN A 82 -7.76 -1.01 21.83
N GLN A 83 -7.01 -2.10 21.94
CA GLN A 83 -7.49 -3.48 21.90
C GLN A 83 -8.03 -3.94 20.54
N CYS A 84 -7.95 -3.14 19.47
CA CYS A 84 -8.22 -3.61 18.12
C CYS A 84 -7.06 -4.50 17.63
N PRO A 85 -7.32 -5.54 16.81
CA PRO A 85 -6.26 -6.25 16.11
C PRO A 85 -5.38 -5.28 15.31
N ILE A 86 -4.09 -5.61 15.16
CA ILE A 86 -3.20 -4.82 14.31
C ILE A 86 -3.58 -4.97 12.83
N GLY A 87 -3.40 -3.91 12.05
CA GLY A 87 -3.47 -3.96 10.60
C GLY A 87 -2.13 -4.35 9.94
N THR A 88 -2.21 -4.90 8.74
CA THR A 88 -1.09 -5.24 7.85
C THR A 88 -1.62 -5.37 6.42
N THR A 89 -0.89 -4.85 5.44
CA THR A 89 -1.29 -4.92 4.02
C THR A 89 -0.42 -5.92 3.25
N PHE A 90 -1.06 -6.85 2.54
CA PHE A 90 -0.39 -7.82 1.68
C PHE A 90 -0.53 -7.41 0.22
N PHE A 91 0.58 -7.06 -0.43
CA PHE A 91 0.64 -6.84 -1.88
C PHE A 91 0.97 -8.17 -2.55
N VAL A 92 -0.06 -8.81 -3.10
CA VAL A 92 -0.01 -10.22 -3.50
C VAL A 92 0.18 -10.36 -5.01
N SER A 93 1.15 -11.17 -5.41
CA SER A 93 1.34 -11.57 -6.81
C SER A 93 0.52 -12.83 -7.12
N HIS A 94 0.06 -13.02 -8.35
CA HIS A 94 -0.76 -14.20 -8.68
C HIS A 94 0.02 -15.51 -8.58
N GLU A 95 1.19 -15.58 -9.22
CA GLU A 95 1.92 -16.83 -9.38
C GLU A 95 2.23 -17.49 -8.01
N TYR A 96 1.92 -18.78 -7.88
CA TYR A 96 2.06 -19.60 -6.66
C TYR A 96 1.23 -19.18 -5.43
N THR A 97 0.35 -18.19 -5.55
CA THR A 97 -0.53 -17.80 -4.43
C THR A 97 -1.60 -18.85 -4.16
N ASP A 98 -1.67 -19.28 -2.91
CA ASP A 98 -2.78 -20.05 -2.37
C ASP A 98 -3.92 -19.09 -1.97
N TYR A 99 -4.96 -19.06 -2.78
CA TYR A 99 -6.11 -18.19 -2.58
C TYR A 99 -6.95 -18.54 -1.34
N GLN A 100 -6.87 -19.77 -0.82
CA GLN A 100 -7.53 -20.12 0.43
C GLN A 100 -6.83 -19.45 1.62
N LEU A 101 -5.50 -19.49 1.63
CA LEU A 101 -4.71 -18.78 2.65
C LEU A 101 -4.85 -17.26 2.50
N LEU A 102 -5.00 -16.76 1.28
CA LEU A 102 -5.30 -15.35 1.05
C LEU A 102 -6.65 -14.93 1.64
N ASN A 103 -7.69 -15.76 1.48
CA ASN A 103 -8.99 -15.55 2.10
C ASN A 103 -8.91 -15.58 3.65
N GLU A 104 -8.09 -16.46 4.22
CA GLU A 104 -7.84 -16.49 5.66
C GLU A 104 -7.22 -15.16 6.15
N LEU A 105 -6.20 -14.64 5.46
CA LEU A 105 -5.59 -13.35 5.80
C LEU A 105 -6.61 -12.20 5.78
N TYR A 106 -7.44 -12.16 4.73
CA TYR A 106 -8.52 -11.17 4.62
C TYR A 106 -9.53 -11.28 5.77
N ASN A 107 -9.99 -12.49 6.10
CA ASN A 107 -10.94 -12.71 7.20
C ASN A 107 -10.35 -12.39 8.58
N ASN A 108 -9.03 -12.40 8.72
CA ASN A 108 -8.33 -11.93 9.92
C ASN A 108 -8.21 -10.40 10.02
N GLY A 109 -8.77 -9.66 9.05
CA GLY A 109 -8.80 -8.19 9.04
C GLY A 109 -7.62 -7.53 8.35
N PHE A 110 -6.73 -8.31 7.73
CA PHE A 110 -5.62 -7.76 6.94
C PHE A 110 -6.11 -7.29 5.58
N GLU A 111 -5.48 -6.23 5.08
CA GLU A 111 -5.76 -5.72 3.75
C GLU A 111 -5.07 -6.55 2.68
N ILE A 112 -5.81 -6.88 1.62
CA ILE A 112 -5.28 -7.51 0.41
C ILE A 112 -5.22 -6.48 -0.71
N ALA A 113 -4.03 -6.30 -1.25
CA ALA A 113 -3.71 -5.37 -2.33
C ALA A 113 -2.97 -6.10 -3.47
N LEU A 114 -2.85 -5.42 -4.61
CA LEU A 114 -2.43 -6.01 -5.87
C LEU A 114 -0.93 -5.85 -6.10
N HIS A 115 -0.27 -6.90 -6.59
CA HIS A 115 1.15 -6.92 -6.95
C HIS A 115 1.42 -7.59 -8.31
N SER A 116 0.52 -7.35 -9.27
CA SER A 116 0.54 -7.91 -10.63
C SER A 116 0.32 -9.43 -10.71
N ILE A 117 -0.17 -9.87 -11.86
CA ILE A 117 -0.30 -11.29 -12.17
C ILE A 117 1.08 -11.91 -12.37
N THR A 118 1.86 -11.34 -13.30
CA THR A 118 3.08 -11.99 -13.80
C THR A 118 4.31 -11.68 -12.97
N ASN A 119 4.35 -10.50 -12.32
CA ASN A 119 5.49 -10.02 -11.54
C ASN A 119 6.85 -10.23 -12.25
N THR A 120 6.91 -10.02 -13.58
CA THR A 120 8.02 -10.47 -14.43
C THR A 120 9.37 -9.79 -14.16
N ASN A 121 9.62 -8.61 -14.74
CA ASN A 121 10.88 -7.89 -14.64
C ASN A 121 10.67 -6.38 -14.75
N GLN A 122 11.64 -5.62 -14.27
CA GLN A 122 11.58 -4.17 -14.23
C GLN A 122 11.36 -3.53 -15.61
N SER A 123 12.08 -3.97 -16.64
CA SER A 123 11.97 -3.39 -17.99
C SER A 123 10.58 -3.59 -18.60
N TYR A 124 9.92 -4.69 -18.30
CA TYR A 124 8.54 -4.95 -18.73
C TYR A 124 7.59 -3.90 -18.13
N PHE A 125 7.62 -3.68 -16.82
CA PHE A 125 6.75 -2.69 -16.17
C PHE A 125 7.12 -1.24 -16.50
N ALA A 126 8.40 -0.95 -16.76
CA ALA A 126 8.84 0.39 -17.17
C ALA A 126 8.26 0.80 -18.53
N ASN A 127 8.04 -0.17 -19.43
CA ASN A 127 7.55 0.06 -20.79
C ASN A 127 6.11 -0.43 -21.00
N ALA A 128 5.42 -0.83 -19.94
CA ALA A 128 4.05 -1.34 -20.02
C ALA A 128 3.09 -0.23 -20.45
N ASP A 129 2.29 -0.51 -21.48
CA ASP A 129 1.21 0.37 -21.91
C ASP A 129 -0.07 0.18 -21.07
N TYR A 130 -1.07 1.00 -21.34
CA TYR A 130 -2.34 1.01 -20.59
C TYR A 130 -3.01 -0.37 -20.62
N GLU A 131 -3.10 -1.00 -21.79
CA GLU A 131 -3.75 -2.30 -21.95
C GLU A 131 -3.00 -3.38 -21.15
N THR A 132 -1.66 -3.37 -21.21
CA THR A 132 -0.82 -4.28 -20.44
C THR A 132 -1.06 -4.13 -18.94
N LEU A 133 -1.11 -2.90 -18.42
CA LEU A 133 -1.36 -2.65 -16.99
C LEU A 133 -2.78 -3.03 -16.58
N MET A 134 -3.78 -2.85 -17.46
CA MET A 134 -5.14 -3.34 -17.22
C MET A 134 -5.17 -4.88 -17.10
N LEU A 135 -4.45 -5.59 -17.97
CA LEU A 135 -4.31 -7.04 -17.87
C LEU A 135 -3.56 -7.45 -16.59
N GLU A 136 -2.55 -6.70 -16.16
CA GLU A 136 -1.76 -7.03 -14.97
C GLU A 136 -2.49 -6.76 -13.65
N PHE A 137 -3.32 -5.72 -13.56
CA PHE A 137 -3.90 -5.28 -12.30
C PHE A 137 -5.43 -5.38 -12.24
N ASN A 138 -6.14 -4.92 -13.28
CA ASN A 138 -7.60 -5.01 -13.29
C ASN A 138 -8.06 -6.48 -13.39
N ASP A 139 -7.39 -7.31 -14.18
CA ASP A 139 -7.70 -8.74 -14.21
C ASP A 139 -7.23 -9.45 -12.94
N GLN A 140 -6.15 -8.97 -12.30
CA GLN A 140 -5.77 -9.48 -10.98
C GLN A 140 -6.86 -9.24 -9.93
N LYS A 141 -7.54 -8.09 -9.93
CA LYS A 141 -8.70 -7.84 -9.04
C LYS A 141 -9.76 -8.93 -9.23
N LYS A 142 -10.07 -9.26 -10.48
CA LYS A 142 -11.05 -10.31 -10.82
C LYS A 142 -10.58 -11.68 -10.33
N LEU A 143 -9.30 -12.01 -10.52
CA LEU A 143 -8.71 -13.27 -10.06
C LEU A 143 -8.79 -13.42 -8.55
N ILE A 144 -8.32 -12.42 -7.79
CA ILE A 144 -8.39 -12.46 -6.32
C ILE A 144 -9.83 -12.52 -5.85
N SER A 145 -10.71 -11.69 -6.43
CA SER A 145 -12.12 -11.68 -6.02
C SER A 145 -12.81 -13.02 -6.25
N HIS A 146 -12.55 -13.65 -7.40
CA HIS A 146 -13.12 -14.94 -7.74
C HIS A 146 -12.54 -16.09 -6.89
N PHE A 147 -11.21 -16.25 -6.87
CA PHE A 147 -10.57 -17.43 -6.28
C PHE A 147 -10.43 -17.34 -4.76
N ALA A 148 -10.21 -16.15 -4.19
CA ALA A 148 -10.20 -15.96 -2.73
C ALA A 148 -11.57 -15.54 -2.18
N SER A 149 -12.61 -15.39 -3.00
CA SER A 149 -13.95 -14.93 -2.55
C SER A 149 -13.90 -13.62 -1.75
N ILE A 150 -13.01 -12.70 -2.14
CA ILE A 150 -12.89 -11.37 -1.54
C ILE A 150 -13.72 -10.38 -2.38
N PRO A 151 -14.55 -9.51 -1.78
CA PRO A 151 -15.30 -8.53 -2.57
C PRO A 151 -14.37 -7.60 -3.37
N VAL A 152 -14.64 -7.42 -4.66
CA VAL A 152 -13.74 -6.70 -5.58
C VAL A 152 -13.52 -5.24 -5.18
N ASP A 153 -14.49 -4.63 -4.51
CA ASP A 153 -14.46 -3.27 -3.97
C ASP A 153 -13.52 -3.12 -2.77
N GLN A 154 -13.08 -4.23 -2.16
CA GLN A 154 -12.09 -4.25 -1.08
C GLN A 154 -10.65 -4.25 -1.61
N LEU A 155 -10.43 -4.51 -2.90
CA LEU A 155 -9.12 -4.51 -3.55
C LEU A 155 -8.77 -3.11 -4.04
N LYS A 156 -8.22 -2.30 -3.13
CA LYS A 156 -8.08 -0.84 -3.27
C LYS A 156 -6.66 -0.36 -3.58
N GLY A 157 -5.65 -1.14 -3.22
CA GLY A 157 -4.25 -0.76 -3.36
C GLY A 157 -3.52 -1.50 -4.46
N ILE A 158 -2.52 -0.85 -5.05
CA ILE A 158 -1.48 -1.53 -5.83
C ILE A 158 -0.10 -1.23 -5.25
N ARG A 159 0.82 -2.15 -5.51
CA ARG A 159 2.25 -1.88 -5.54
C ARG A 159 2.80 -2.50 -6.81
N MET A 160 3.43 -1.69 -7.65
CA MET A 160 4.09 -2.11 -8.87
C MET A 160 5.28 -3.03 -8.53
N PRO A 161 5.44 -4.15 -9.24
CA PRO A 161 6.66 -4.95 -9.20
C PRO A 161 7.92 -4.10 -9.34
N PHE A 162 8.94 -4.45 -8.56
CA PHE A 162 10.24 -3.75 -8.53
C PHE A 162 10.15 -2.26 -8.19
N LEU A 163 9.00 -1.78 -7.67
CA LEU A 163 8.72 -0.35 -7.46
C LEU A 163 8.83 0.47 -8.76
N GLN A 164 8.56 -0.18 -9.91
CA GLN A 164 8.69 0.42 -11.23
C GLN A 164 7.35 0.96 -11.73
N LEU A 165 7.18 2.28 -11.65
CA LEU A 165 6.05 2.98 -12.26
C LEU A 165 6.19 3.04 -13.79
N ALA A 166 5.06 3.21 -14.47
CA ALA A 166 4.96 3.38 -15.94
C ALA A 166 4.53 4.81 -16.32
N GLY A 167 4.96 5.81 -15.54
CA GLY A 167 4.55 7.21 -15.74
C GLY A 167 3.05 7.43 -15.50
N ASN A 168 2.42 8.26 -16.33
CA ASN A 168 0.98 8.55 -16.22
C ASN A 168 0.12 7.30 -16.45
N THR A 169 0.57 6.39 -17.31
CA THR A 169 -0.13 5.17 -17.70
C THR A 169 -0.56 4.33 -16.50
N SER A 170 0.28 4.19 -15.47
CA SER A 170 -0.08 3.44 -14.26
C SER A 170 -1.21 4.11 -13.48
N PHE A 171 -1.22 5.44 -13.39
CA PHE A 171 -2.26 6.17 -12.67
C PHE A 171 -3.58 6.27 -13.47
N GLU A 172 -3.50 6.36 -14.80
CA GLU A 172 -4.65 6.27 -15.71
C GLU A 172 -5.35 4.92 -15.57
N MET A 173 -4.58 3.83 -15.65
CA MET A 173 -5.08 2.48 -15.41
C MET A 173 -5.75 2.36 -14.04
N MET A 174 -5.10 2.87 -12.98
CA MET A 174 -5.66 2.80 -11.63
C MET A 174 -7.01 3.50 -11.52
N LYS A 175 -7.13 4.69 -12.12
CA LYS A 175 -8.38 5.47 -12.12
C LYS A 175 -9.51 4.66 -12.77
N ASP A 176 -9.28 4.12 -13.96
CA ASP A 176 -10.30 3.39 -14.72
C ASP A 176 -10.61 2.01 -14.10
N ALA A 177 -9.63 1.37 -13.46
CA ALA A 177 -9.80 0.14 -12.69
C ALA A 177 -10.39 0.34 -11.28
N SER A 178 -10.74 1.58 -10.90
CA SER A 178 -11.22 1.94 -9.56
C SER A 178 -10.28 1.45 -8.45
N ILE A 179 -8.99 1.71 -8.61
CA ILE A 179 -7.92 1.45 -7.64
C ILE A 179 -7.63 2.79 -6.94
N LEU A 180 -7.68 2.77 -5.61
CA LEU A 180 -7.69 3.98 -4.80
C LEU A 180 -6.30 4.55 -4.57
N TYR A 181 -5.29 3.71 -4.37
CA TYR A 181 -3.95 4.18 -4.01
C TYR A 181 -2.84 3.32 -4.62
N ASP A 182 -1.70 3.97 -4.87
CA ASP A 182 -0.44 3.35 -5.24
C ASP A 182 0.51 3.39 -4.03
N ASN A 183 1.34 2.36 -3.90
CA ASN A 183 2.45 2.38 -2.96
C ASN A 183 3.75 1.85 -3.57
N SER A 184 4.12 2.45 -4.70
CA SER A 184 5.30 2.10 -5.51
C SER A 184 6.34 3.21 -5.59
N TRP A 185 6.01 4.45 -5.20
CA TRP A 185 6.91 5.59 -5.35
C TRP A 185 7.67 5.92 -4.05
N PRO A 186 8.95 5.51 -3.91
CA PRO A 186 9.74 5.82 -2.72
C PRO A 186 10.23 7.28 -2.75
N THR A 187 10.40 7.86 -1.57
CA THR A 187 11.25 9.05 -1.37
C THR A 187 12.67 8.63 -1.04
N ILE A 188 13.66 9.38 -1.55
CA ILE A 188 15.08 9.11 -1.33
C ILE A 188 15.71 9.96 -0.21
N ASN A 189 14.91 10.75 0.50
CA ASN A 189 15.39 11.74 1.47
C ASN A 189 15.73 11.14 2.85
N PHE A 190 15.36 9.88 3.12
CA PHE A 190 15.52 9.23 4.42
C PHE A 190 16.24 7.88 4.30
N LYS A 191 17.57 7.92 4.13
CA LYS A 191 18.42 6.73 3.88
C LYS A 191 19.27 6.28 5.06
N SER A 192 19.18 6.94 6.21
CA SER A 192 19.99 6.65 7.40
C SER A 192 19.11 6.18 8.57
N PRO A 193 19.60 5.27 9.44
CA PRO A 193 20.91 4.61 9.44
C PRO A 193 21.09 3.51 8.36
N PRO A 194 22.31 3.06 8.05
CA PRO A 194 22.53 1.92 7.14
C PRO A 194 22.02 0.60 7.75
N LEU A 195 21.82 -0.40 6.90
CA LEU A 195 21.39 -1.74 7.34
C LEU A 195 22.45 -2.38 8.25
N PRO A 196 22.04 -3.02 9.36
CA PRO A 196 22.92 -3.80 10.22
C PRO A 196 23.42 -5.10 9.58
N ASP A 197 24.38 -5.76 10.25
CA ASP A 197 24.79 -7.12 9.89
C ASP A 197 23.62 -8.12 10.02
N SER A 198 23.61 -9.17 9.17
CA SER A 198 22.54 -10.17 9.13
C SER A 198 22.25 -10.83 10.48
N TYR A 199 23.25 -10.97 11.34
CA TYR A 199 23.14 -11.68 12.62
C TYR A 199 23.07 -10.74 13.83
N ASP A 200 23.27 -9.42 13.65
CA ASP A 200 23.24 -8.45 14.75
C ASP A 200 21.79 -8.06 15.12
N GLU A 201 21.14 -8.88 15.94
CA GLU A 201 19.79 -8.61 16.47
C GLU A 201 19.69 -7.22 17.12
N ASN A 202 20.67 -6.83 17.93
CA ASN A 202 20.64 -5.53 18.60
C ASN A 202 20.81 -4.38 17.62
N GLY A 203 21.62 -4.58 16.58
CA GLY A 203 21.72 -3.68 15.43
C GLY A 203 20.38 -3.50 14.73
N TRP A 204 19.70 -4.59 14.41
CA TRP A 204 18.36 -4.57 13.79
C TRP A 204 17.32 -3.86 14.65
N PHE A 205 17.32 -4.13 15.97
CA PHE A 205 16.38 -3.46 16.87
C PHE A 205 16.66 -1.95 16.92
N ARG A 206 17.93 -1.53 17.06
CA ARG A 206 18.31 -0.11 17.00
C ARG A 206 17.96 0.53 15.67
N PHE A 207 18.15 -0.18 14.55
CA PHE A 207 17.80 0.30 13.22
C PHE A 207 16.30 0.59 13.10
N LEU A 208 15.45 -0.33 13.55
CA LEU A 208 13.99 -0.17 13.51
C LEU A 208 13.54 0.99 14.40
N VAL A 209 14.03 1.04 15.64
CA VAL A 209 13.71 2.12 16.60
C VAL A 209 14.15 3.47 16.06
N LYS A 210 15.36 3.57 15.48
CA LYS A 210 15.87 4.84 14.98
C LYS A 210 15.05 5.38 13.81
N ASN A 211 14.65 4.52 12.87
CA ASN A 211 13.79 4.92 11.76
C ASN A 211 12.38 5.29 12.25
N PHE A 212 11.84 4.54 13.20
CA PHE A 212 10.57 4.88 13.84
C PHE A 212 10.63 6.26 14.53
N GLU A 213 11.68 6.55 15.30
CA GLU A 213 11.90 7.84 15.96
C GLU A 213 11.94 9.02 14.98
N ASN A 214 12.50 8.83 13.77
CA ASN A 214 12.55 9.87 12.75
C ASN A 214 11.14 10.33 12.32
N HIS A 215 10.14 9.44 12.38
CA HIS A 215 8.73 9.76 12.14
C HIS A 215 8.04 10.23 13.43
N TYR A 216 8.22 9.47 14.51
CA TYR A 216 7.53 9.66 15.78
C TYR A 216 7.88 10.99 16.48
N LEU A 217 9.13 11.44 16.37
CA LEU A 217 9.60 12.68 16.98
C LEU A 217 9.50 13.89 16.04
N SER A 218 9.01 13.72 14.81
CA SER A 218 8.88 14.79 13.81
C SER A 218 7.41 15.11 13.51
N ASN A 219 6.98 15.02 12.26
CA ASN A 219 5.64 15.34 11.80
C ASN A 219 4.64 14.17 11.92
N ARG A 220 5.05 13.03 12.50
CA ARG A 220 4.21 11.83 12.65
C ARG A 220 3.70 11.26 11.32
N ALA A 221 4.42 11.50 10.21
CA ALA A 221 4.10 10.84 8.95
C ALA A 221 4.06 9.31 9.15
N PRO A 222 3.14 8.57 8.52
CA PRO A 222 3.06 7.13 8.68
C PRO A 222 4.43 6.48 8.47
N PHE A 223 4.80 5.55 9.36
CA PHE A 223 6.08 4.85 9.32
C PHE A 223 5.92 3.54 8.53
N PRO A 224 6.39 3.49 7.27
CA PRO A 224 6.26 2.28 6.47
C PRO A 224 7.31 1.23 6.86
N ILE A 225 6.89 -0.02 6.91
CA ILE A 225 7.77 -1.18 7.00
C ILE A 225 7.41 -2.13 5.87
N HIS A 226 8.22 -2.14 4.81
CA HIS A 226 7.97 -2.94 3.62
C HIS A 226 8.90 -4.13 3.56
N LEU A 227 8.34 -5.34 3.59
CA LEU A 227 9.09 -6.58 3.67
C LEU A 227 8.67 -7.55 2.58
N GLN A 228 9.59 -8.44 2.24
CA GLN A 228 9.26 -9.74 1.64
C GLN A 228 9.51 -10.79 2.71
N GLU A 229 8.66 -11.81 2.83
CA GLU A 229 8.82 -12.80 3.90
C GLU A 229 10.17 -13.53 3.86
N GLY A 230 10.74 -13.72 2.66
CA GLY A 230 12.08 -14.30 2.48
C GLY A 230 13.17 -13.60 3.30
N TYR A 231 12.99 -12.31 3.63
CA TYR A 231 13.93 -11.53 4.43
C TYR A 231 14.15 -12.11 5.84
N PHE A 232 13.12 -12.70 6.45
CA PHE A 232 13.25 -13.34 7.77
C PHE A 232 14.13 -14.59 7.72
N ARG A 233 14.15 -15.28 6.58
CA ARG A 233 15.02 -16.44 6.35
C ARG A 233 16.47 -16.03 6.06
N GLU A 234 16.64 -14.93 5.32
CA GLU A 234 17.96 -14.44 4.90
C GLU A 234 18.71 -13.65 5.98
N ARG A 235 18.00 -13.05 6.95
CA ARG A 235 18.56 -12.21 8.01
C ARG A 235 18.15 -12.74 9.40
N PRO A 236 18.86 -13.73 9.95
CA PRO A 236 18.46 -14.39 11.20
C PRO A 236 18.34 -13.45 12.41
N GLY A 237 19.18 -12.42 12.49
CA GLY A 237 19.10 -11.40 13.56
C GLY A 237 17.88 -10.49 13.44
N PHE A 238 17.26 -10.40 12.26
CA PHE A 238 16.14 -9.50 12.03
C PHE A 238 14.85 -9.98 12.69
N GLU A 239 14.54 -11.28 12.68
CA GLU A 239 13.25 -11.77 13.19
C GLU A 239 13.04 -11.43 14.67
N ALA A 240 14.03 -11.78 15.52
CA ALA A 240 13.95 -11.51 16.95
C ALA A 240 13.89 -10.00 17.25
N ALA A 241 14.69 -9.21 16.53
CA ALA A 241 14.66 -7.75 16.62
C ALA A 241 13.32 -7.16 16.20
N PHE A 242 12.72 -7.70 15.14
CA PHE A 242 11.44 -7.26 14.62
C PHE A 242 10.31 -7.58 15.61
N ILE A 243 10.27 -8.77 16.19
CA ILE A 243 9.32 -9.14 17.24
C ILE A 243 9.45 -8.21 18.45
N ARG A 244 10.68 -7.90 18.89
CA ARG A 244 10.94 -6.93 19.97
C ARG A 244 10.41 -5.54 19.61
N PHE A 245 10.64 -5.09 18.38
CA PHE A 245 10.14 -3.81 17.89
C PHE A 245 8.60 -3.76 17.87
N LEU A 246 7.94 -4.81 17.36
CA LEU A 246 6.48 -4.93 17.36
C LEU A 246 5.92 -4.89 18.79
N ASN A 247 6.52 -5.63 19.72
CA ASN A 247 6.12 -5.60 21.14
C ASN A 247 6.25 -4.20 21.74
N MET A 248 7.32 -3.48 21.41
CA MET A 248 7.53 -2.10 21.86
C MET A 248 6.41 -1.19 21.35
N ILE A 249 6.18 -1.13 20.03
CA ILE A 249 5.18 -0.22 19.47
C ILE A 249 3.75 -0.59 19.88
N ASN A 250 3.41 -1.87 20.05
CA ASN A 250 2.07 -2.29 20.50
C ASN A 250 1.81 -1.91 21.97
N SER A 251 2.84 -1.63 22.76
CA SER A 251 2.71 -1.14 24.15
C SER A 251 2.59 0.38 24.27
N MET A 252 2.76 1.12 23.18
CA MET A 252 2.65 2.58 23.16
C MET A 252 1.19 2.99 22.95
N SER A 253 0.68 3.92 23.76
CA SER A 253 -0.75 4.30 23.73
C SER A 253 -1.15 5.10 22.49
N ASP A 254 -0.21 5.76 21.84
CA ASP A 254 -0.42 6.66 20.69
C ASP A 254 0.21 6.14 19.40
N VAL A 255 0.48 4.83 19.32
CA VAL A 255 1.01 4.15 18.13
C VAL A 255 0.05 3.06 17.68
N PHE A 256 -0.25 3.04 16.38
CA PHE A 256 -1.23 2.13 15.81
C PHE A 256 -0.67 1.48 14.55
N MET A 257 -0.66 0.15 14.54
CA MET A 257 -0.42 -0.63 13.34
C MET A 257 -1.73 -0.76 12.58
N GLU A 258 -1.78 -0.24 11.37
CA GLU A 258 -2.99 -0.15 10.57
C GLU A 258 -2.76 -0.65 9.14
N ASN A 259 -3.84 -1.03 8.46
CA ASN A 259 -3.84 -1.29 7.03
C ASN A 259 -3.56 0.03 6.28
N PHE A 260 -3.00 -0.05 5.07
CA PHE A 260 -2.85 1.10 4.19
C PHE A 260 -4.19 1.76 3.89
N TYR A 261 -5.21 0.96 3.60
CA TYR A 261 -6.59 1.42 3.60
C TYR A 261 -7.29 1.01 4.90
N MET A 262 -7.65 2.02 5.69
CA MET A 262 -8.44 1.83 6.89
C MET A 262 -9.93 1.81 6.54
N SER A 263 -10.58 0.67 6.75
CA SER A 263 -12.04 0.63 6.81
C SER A 263 -12.45 0.76 8.26
N ILE A 264 -13.15 1.85 8.59
CA ILE A 264 -13.83 1.96 9.88
C ILE A 264 -15.24 1.38 9.77
N CYS A 265 -15.78 0.83 10.86
CA CYS A 265 -17.12 0.23 10.88
C CYS A 265 -18.27 1.26 10.86
N ASN A 266 -18.00 2.50 10.45
CA ASN A 266 -18.95 3.61 10.38
C ASN A 266 -18.64 4.49 9.17
N THR A 267 -19.44 5.51 8.87
CA THR A 267 -19.07 6.50 7.83
C THR A 267 -17.76 7.20 8.19
N CYS A 268 -16.82 7.30 7.23
CA CYS A 268 -15.57 8.05 7.40
C CYS A 268 -15.85 9.44 7.99
N PRO A 269 -15.21 9.82 9.11
CA PRO A 269 -15.43 11.11 9.73
C PRO A 269 -14.89 12.24 8.84
N ALA A 270 -15.47 13.44 8.95
CA ALA A 270 -15.04 14.60 8.17
C ALA A 270 -13.62 15.05 8.52
N THR A 271 -13.18 14.78 9.76
CA THR A 271 -11.84 15.03 10.28
C THR A 271 -11.36 13.85 11.12
N TYR A 272 -10.07 13.76 11.42
CA TYR A 272 -9.54 12.66 12.24
C TYR A 272 -10.06 12.75 13.68
N PRO A 273 -10.74 11.73 14.23
CA PRO A 273 -11.24 11.75 15.59
C PRO A 273 -10.13 11.89 16.63
N TRP A 274 -10.26 12.83 17.56
CA TRP A 274 -9.23 13.12 18.57
C TRP A 274 -9.80 13.64 19.90
N LEU A 275 -8.92 13.96 20.86
CA LEU A 275 -9.26 14.61 22.12
C LEU A 275 -9.96 15.97 21.86
N GLY A 276 -11.24 16.08 22.23
CA GLY A 276 -12.08 17.25 21.96
C GLY A 276 -12.88 17.19 20.65
N ASN A 277 -12.60 16.22 19.77
CA ASN A 277 -13.47 15.86 18.64
C ASN A 277 -13.50 14.32 18.48
N PRO A 278 -14.12 13.58 19.41
CA PRO A 278 -14.00 12.12 19.48
C PRO A 278 -14.68 11.38 18.33
N PHE A 279 -15.47 12.07 17.50
CA PHE A 279 -16.16 11.49 16.36
C PHE A 279 -15.67 12.05 15.02
N GLY A 280 -14.75 13.03 15.03
CA GLY A 280 -14.26 13.65 13.81
C GLY A 280 -15.37 14.32 12.98
N LEU A 281 -16.44 14.74 13.64
CA LEU A 281 -17.59 15.47 13.05
C LEU A 281 -17.35 16.98 13.08
#